data_AF-E3J6A5-F1
#
_entry.id   AF-E3J6A5-F1
#
_cell.length_a   1.000
_cell.length_b   1.000
_cell.length_c   1.000
_cell.angle_alpha   90.00
_cell.angle_beta   90.00
_cell.angle_gamma   90.00
#
_symmetry.space_group_name_H-M   'P 1'
#
loop_
_entity.id
_entity.type
_entity.pdbx_description
1 polymer ?
#
loop_
_entity_poly.entity_id
_entity_poly.type
_entity_poly.pdbx_seq_one_letter_code
_entity_poly.pdbx_strand_id
1 'polypeptide(L)'
;MMIKLNVGSLDAGVKFYGAVFGAKLALKIQSNAGVVTFPNGGPGLILLPGHADGAKAGAFVIQVPNLREAQARAVSNGATVQGEFTGTPNNQTGRSIDLLDPWGNQVEILQLG
;
A
#
# COMPACT_ATOMS: atom_id res chain seq x y z
N MET A 1 -10.58 1.48 -11.62
CA MET A 1 -10.00 0.16 -11.23
C MET A 1 -9.91 0.12 -9.71
N MET A 2 -10.19 -1.02 -9.08
CA MET A 2 -10.27 -1.12 -7.62
C MET A 2 -9.46 -2.33 -7.15
N ILE A 3 -8.51 -2.09 -6.24
CA ILE A 3 -7.57 -3.10 -5.74
C ILE A 3 -8.13 -3.69 -4.45
N LYS A 4 -8.11 -5.02 -4.32
CA LYS A 4 -8.57 -5.72 -3.11
C LYS A 4 -7.37 -6.27 -2.37
N LEU A 5 -7.23 -5.94 -1.09
CA LEU A 5 -6.13 -6.38 -0.24
C LEU A 5 -6.70 -7.13 0.96
N ASN A 6 -6.12 -8.28 1.29
CA ASN A 6 -6.47 -8.98 2.51
C ASN A 6 -5.67 -8.39 3.68
N VAL A 7 -6.35 -8.16 4.79
CA VAL A 7 -5.78 -7.59 6.01
C VAL A 7 -6.27 -8.38 7.23
N GLY A 8 -5.50 -8.42 8.30
CA GLY A 8 -5.87 -9.16 9.50
C GLY A 8 -7.18 -8.68 10.12
N SER A 9 -7.45 -7.37 10.06
CA SER A 9 -8.74 -6.76 10.36
C SER A 9 -8.89 -5.43 9.63
N LEU A 10 -10.13 -4.94 9.46
CA LEU A 10 -10.38 -3.65 8.82
C LEU A 10 -9.65 -2.52 9.56
N ASP A 11 -9.71 -2.49 10.89
CA ASP A 11 -9.08 -1.46 11.70
C ASP A 11 -7.54 -1.48 11.57
N ALA A 12 -6.95 -2.67 11.53
CA ALA A 12 -5.51 -2.81 11.35
C ALA A 12 -5.08 -2.32 9.96
N GLY A 13 -5.84 -2.67 8.92
CA GLY A 13 -5.62 -2.20 7.55
C GLY A 13 -5.73 -0.68 7.44
N VAL A 14 -6.81 -0.08 7.96
CA VAL A 14 -7.01 1.38 7.97
C VAL A 14 -5.86 2.08 8.70
N LYS A 15 -5.44 1.57 9.86
CA LYS A 15 -4.32 2.13 10.62
C LYS A 15 -3.02 2.08 9.84
N PHE A 16 -2.70 0.93 9.22
CA PHE A 16 -1.46 0.77 8.45
C PHE A 16 -1.42 1.70 7.23
N TYR A 17 -2.38 1.61 6.31
CA TYR A 17 -2.36 2.45 5.10
C TYR A 17 -2.56 3.93 5.41
N GLY A 18 -3.25 4.25 6.51
CA GLY A 18 -3.35 5.61 7.06
C GLY A 18 -2.01 6.16 7.53
N ALA A 19 -1.25 5.38 8.31
CA ALA A 19 0.06 5.80 8.81
C ALA A 19 1.11 5.91 7.71
N VAL A 20 1.10 4.99 6.73
CA VAL A 20 2.13 4.94 5.68
C VAL A 20 1.86 5.93 4.55
N PHE A 21 0.61 6.00 4.09
CA PHE A 21 0.21 6.73 2.88
C PHE A 21 -0.84 7.82 3.10
N GLY A 22 -1.26 8.05 4.36
CA GLY A 22 -2.33 9.01 4.66
C GLY A 22 -3.71 8.54 4.19
N ALA A 23 -3.90 7.25 3.91
CA ALA A 23 -5.19 6.72 3.45
C ALA A 23 -6.28 6.89 4.52
N LYS A 24 -7.51 7.18 4.08
CA LYS A 24 -8.67 7.34 4.95
C LYS A 24 -9.80 6.40 4.54
N LEU A 25 -10.48 5.84 5.53
CA LEU A 25 -11.69 5.07 5.31
C LEU A 25 -12.77 5.96 4.70
N ALA A 26 -13.16 5.67 3.47
CA ALA A 26 -14.17 6.41 2.72
C ALA A 26 -15.55 5.75 2.84
N LEU A 27 -15.61 4.42 2.88
CA LEU A 27 -16.85 3.67 2.93
C LEU A 27 -16.65 2.36 3.70
N LYS A 28 -17.60 1.98 4.56
CA LYS A 28 -17.72 0.61 5.07
C LYS A 28 -18.67 -0.18 4.16
N ILE A 29 -18.24 -1.35 3.71
CA ILE A 29 -19.06 -2.26 2.91
C ILE A 29 -19.46 -3.42 3.82
N GLN A 30 -20.72 -3.42 4.25
CA GLN A 30 -21.23 -4.32 5.30
C GLN A 30 -20.41 -4.19 6.61
N SER A 31 -20.49 -5.17 7.50
CA SER A 31 -19.77 -5.13 8.80
C SER A 31 -18.27 -5.40 8.67
N ASN A 32 -17.79 -5.95 7.55
CA ASN A 32 -16.47 -6.56 7.49
C ASN A 32 -15.52 -5.91 6.47
N ALA A 33 -15.97 -5.40 5.34
CA ALA A 33 -15.07 -4.79 4.35
C ALA A 33 -15.08 -3.25 4.41
N GLY A 34 -14.05 -2.61 3.87
CA GLY A 34 -14.02 -1.14 3.79
C GLY A 34 -13.20 -0.64 2.61
N VAL A 35 -13.60 0.50 2.06
CA VAL A 35 -12.86 1.22 1.04
C VAL A 35 -12.03 2.30 1.71
N VAL A 36 -10.71 2.26 1.53
CA VAL A 36 -9.84 3.39 1.85
C VAL A 36 -9.46 4.15 0.58
N THR A 37 -9.25 5.44 0.72
CA THR A 37 -8.81 6.34 -0.36
C THR A 37 -7.57 7.09 0.06
N PHE A 38 -6.65 7.30 -0.87
CA PHE A 38 -5.44 8.08 -0.64
C PHE A 38 -5.73 9.59 -0.73
N PRO A 39 -4.87 10.44 -0.14
CA PRO A 39 -4.93 11.88 -0.34
C PRO A 39 -5.00 12.22 -1.84
N ASN A 40 -5.72 13.29 -2.18
CA ASN A 40 -5.88 13.80 -3.55
C ASN A 40 -6.59 12.85 -4.55
N GLY A 41 -7.34 11.85 -4.07
CA GLY A 41 -8.22 11.06 -4.94
C GLY A 41 -7.53 9.93 -5.71
N GLY A 42 -6.43 9.38 -5.16
CA GLY A 42 -5.76 8.19 -5.70
C GLY A 42 -6.64 6.93 -5.72
N PRO A 43 -6.13 5.80 -6.25
CA PRO A 43 -6.90 4.57 -6.38
C PRO A 43 -7.45 4.11 -5.02
N GLY A 44 -8.73 3.75 -4.98
CA GLY A 44 -9.34 3.17 -3.78
C GLY A 44 -8.87 1.73 -3.55
N LEU A 45 -8.56 1.40 -2.31
CA LEU A 45 -8.30 0.02 -1.88
C LEU A 45 -9.53 -0.52 -1.16
N ILE A 46 -10.00 -1.70 -1.53
CA ILE A 46 -10.91 -2.49 -0.69
C ILE A 46 -10.07 -3.34 0.26
N LEU A 47 -10.29 -3.13 1.55
CA LEU A 47 -9.73 -3.93 2.61
C LEU A 47 -10.69 -5.05 2.96
N LEU A 48 -10.21 -6.29 2.88
CA LEU A 48 -10.95 -7.51 3.17
C LEU A 48 -10.33 -8.17 4.41
N PRO A 49 -11.04 -8.29 5.53
CA PRO A 49 -10.52 -9.04 6.67
C PRO A 49 -10.33 -10.52 6.33
N GLY A 50 -9.18 -11.06 6.72
CA GLY A 50 -8.81 -12.45 6.50
C GLY A 50 -7.32 -12.59 6.18
N HIS A 51 -6.81 -13.82 6.17
CA HIS A 51 -5.47 -14.09 5.67
C HIS A 51 -5.47 -14.12 4.15
N ALA A 52 -4.50 -13.45 3.54
CA ALA A 52 -4.13 -13.74 2.16
C ALA A 52 -3.53 -15.15 2.13
N ASP A 53 -4.19 -16.09 1.45
CA ASP A 53 -3.47 -17.24 0.91
C ASP A 53 -2.45 -16.70 -0.10
N GLY A 54 -1.26 -17.27 -0.25
CA GLY A 54 -0.20 -16.71 -1.10
C GLY A 54 -0.62 -16.39 -2.55
N ALA A 55 -1.67 -17.04 -3.07
CA ALA A 55 -2.26 -16.77 -4.39
C ALA A 55 -3.23 -15.56 -4.44
N LYS A 56 -3.57 -14.96 -3.30
CA LYS A 56 -4.54 -13.86 -3.12
C LYS A 56 -3.89 -12.59 -2.56
N ALA A 57 -2.56 -12.53 -2.50
CA ALA A 57 -1.86 -11.30 -2.17
C ALA A 57 -2.14 -10.26 -3.25
N GLY A 58 -2.68 -9.11 -2.85
CA GLY A 58 -2.85 -8.00 -3.77
C GLY A 58 -1.49 -7.34 -4.06
N ALA A 59 -1.40 -6.66 -5.20
CA ALA A 59 -0.21 -5.91 -5.59
C ALA A 59 -0.61 -4.54 -6.13
N PHE A 60 0.14 -3.50 -5.74
CA PHE A 60 -0.01 -2.18 -6.34
C PHE A 60 1.28 -1.35 -6.24
N VAL A 61 1.41 -0.38 -7.15
CA VAL A 61 2.45 0.64 -7.13
C VAL A 61 1.82 1.96 -6.72
N ILE A 62 2.48 2.72 -5.85
CA ILE A 62 2.05 4.06 -5.44
C ILE A 62 3.21 5.05 -5.50
N GLN A 63 2.96 6.21 -6.12
CA GLN A 63 3.91 7.30 -6.12
C GLN A 63 3.90 8.02 -4.76
N VAL A 64 5.09 8.24 -4.22
CA VAL A 64 5.30 8.94 -2.95
C VAL A 64 6.22 10.15 -3.14
N PRO A 65 6.05 11.23 -2.35
CA PRO A 65 6.89 12.42 -2.49
C PRO A 65 8.33 12.19 -2.00
N ASN A 66 8.52 11.32 -1.00
CA ASN A 66 9.82 10.97 -0.47
C ASN A 66 9.88 9.47 -0.19
N LEU A 67 10.74 8.77 -0.95
CA LEU A 67 10.89 7.33 -0.93
C LEU A 67 11.40 6.80 0.43
N ARG A 68 12.42 7.46 1.00
CA ARG A 68 13.05 7.01 2.25
C ARG A 68 12.15 7.22 3.45
N GLU A 69 11.42 8.34 3.49
CA GLU A 69 10.44 8.56 4.55
C GLU A 69 9.25 7.60 4.46
N ALA A 70 8.75 7.32 3.26
CA ALA A 70 7.67 6.34 3.07
C ALA A 70 8.13 4.93 3.49
N GLN A 71 9.34 4.53 3.10
CA GLN A 71 9.96 3.28 3.54
C GLN A 71 10.04 3.20 5.08
N ALA A 72 10.57 4.25 5.74
CA ALA A 72 10.70 4.28 7.19
C ALA A 72 9.32 4.15 7.88
N ARG A 73 8.30 4.87 7.40
CA ARG A 73 6.93 4.74 7.90
C ARG A 73 6.39 3.33 7.70
N ALA A 74 6.57 2.74 6.52
CA ALA A 74 6.11 1.37 6.22
C ALA A 74 6.76 0.34 7.16
N VAL A 75 8.08 0.36 7.28
CA VAL A 75 8.84 -0.56 8.14
C VAL A 75 8.47 -0.40 9.61
N SER A 76 8.33 0.84 10.10
CA SER A 76 7.89 1.09 11.48
C SER A 76 6.48 0.59 11.80
N ASN A 77 5.66 0.34 10.76
CA ASN A 77 4.31 -0.22 10.88
C ASN A 77 4.24 -1.71 10.48
N GLY A 78 5.39 -2.39 10.37
CA GLY A 78 5.46 -3.85 10.18
C GLY A 78 5.61 -4.32 8.74
N ALA A 79 5.84 -3.42 7.78
CA ALA A 79 6.20 -3.82 6.42
C ALA A 79 7.66 -4.34 6.35
N THR A 80 7.94 -5.20 5.37
CA THR A 80 9.27 -5.75 5.11
C THR A 80 9.77 -5.36 3.72
N VAL A 81 10.99 -4.82 3.64
CA VAL A 81 11.65 -4.48 2.36
C VAL A 81 12.04 -5.75 1.61
N GLN A 82 11.67 -5.82 0.33
CA GLN A 82 12.02 -6.93 -0.58
C GLN A 82 13.15 -6.56 -1.54
N GLY A 83 13.22 -5.31 -1.99
CA GLY A 83 14.24 -4.84 -2.92
C GLY A 83 14.16 -3.35 -3.20
N GLU A 84 15.24 -2.81 -3.75
CA GLU A 84 15.32 -1.42 -4.23
C GLU A 84 15.67 -1.44 -5.71
N PHE A 85 14.98 -0.62 -6.50
CA PHE A 85 15.13 -0.54 -7.94
C PHE A 85 15.39 0.90 -8.38
N THR A 86 16.18 1.04 -9.44
CA THR A 86 16.46 2.33 -10.08
C THR A 86 16.33 2.17 -11.59
N GLY A 87 15.80 3.18 -12.27
CA GLY A 87 15.62 3.14 -13.71
C GLY A 87 15.26 4.50 -14.30
N THR A 88 15.01 4.50 -15.60
CA THR A 88 14.63 5.70 -16.36
C THR A 88 13.31 5.50 -17.12
N PRO A 89 12.19 5.21 -16.45
CA PRO A 89 10.89 5.09 -17.12
C PRO A 89 10.49 6.43 -17.75
N ASN A 90 10.04 6.40 -19.01
CA ASN A 90 9.59 7.59 -19.74
C ASN A 90 10.61 8.76 -19.74
N ASN A 91 11.92 8.45 -19.78
CA ASN A 91 13.01 9.43 -19.68
C ASN A 91 13.06 10.24 -18.37
N GLN A 92 12.38 9.79 -17.31
CA GLN A 92 12.46 10.38 -15.98
C GLN A 92 13.25 9.45 -15.06
N THR A 93 14.12 9.99 -14.20
CA THR A 93 14.78 9.19 -13.17
C THR A 93 13.75 8.66 -12.19
N GLY A 94 13.59 7.34 -12.14
CA GLY A 94 12.69 6.64 -11.24
C GLY A 94 13.46 5.81 -10.23
N ARG A 95 13.01 5.84 -8.97
CA ARG A 95 13.48 4.96 -7.90
C ARG A 95 12.29 4.32 -7.23
N SER A 96 12.34 3.03 -6.97
CA SER A 96 11.28 2.34 -6.25
C SER A 96 11.80 1.36 -5.22
N ILE A 97 10.94 1.02 -4.26
CA ILE A 97 11.22 0.03 -3.22
C ILE A 97 10.03 -0.91 -3.15
N ASP A 98 10.30 -2.19 -3.32
CA ASP A 98 9.32 -3.25 -3.11
C ASP A 98 9.21 -3.57 -1.63
N LEU A 99 7.98 -3.63 -1.15
CA LEU A 99 7.61 -3.93 0.23
C LEU A 99 6.59 -5.07 0.25
N LEU A 100 6.65 -5.88 1.29
CA LEU A 100 5.49 -6.65 1.76
C LEU A 100 4.87 -5.91 2.93
N ASP A 101 3.57 -5.68 2.88
CA ASP A 101 2.84 -5.20 4.05
C ASP A 101 2.73 -6.32 5.12
N PRO A 102 2.19 -6.02 6.33
CA PRO A 102 2.11 -7.00 7.42
C PRO A 102 1.31 -8.28 7.08
N TRP A 103 0.53 -8.28 6.01
CA TRP A 103 -0.32 -9.39 5.58
C TRP A 103 0.17 -10.04 4.28
N GLY A 104 1.35 -9.65 3.80
CA GLY A 104 1.99 -10.22 2.61
C GLY A 104 1.46 -9.67 1.29
N ASN A 105 0.72 -8.56 1.27
CA ASN A 105 0.42 -7.88 0.01
C ASN A 105 1.67 -7.14 -0.49
N GLN A 106 1.90 -7.16 -1.80
CA GLN A 106 3.02 -6.47 -2.41
C GLN A 106 2.68 -4.99 -2.63
N VAL A 107 3.57 -4.12 -2.18
CA VAL A 107 3.46 -2.67 -2.36
C VAL A 107 4.77 -2.14 -2.88
N GLU A 108 4.76 -1.57 -4.07
CA GLU A 108 5.91 -0.84 -4.60
C GLU A 108 5.71 0.65 -4.34
N ILE A 109 6.60 1.28 -3.59
CA ILE A 109 6.64 2.73 -3.46
C ILE A 109 7.57 3.31 -4.51
N LEU A 110 7.08 4.25 -5.30
CA LEU A 110 7.77 4.84 -6.43
C LEU A 110 8.01 6.33 -6.19
N GLN A 111 9.22 6.81 -6.49
CA GLN A 111 9.51 8.23 -6.59
C GLN A 111 10.08 8.53 -7.97
N LEU A 112 9.38 9.37 -8.73
CA LEU A 112 9.84 9.94 -9.98
C LEU A 112 10.49 11.31 -9.70
N GLY A 113 11.55 11.63 -10.44
CA GLY A 113 12.27 12.90 -10.39
C GLY A 113 11.45 14.08 -10.88
#